data_AF-A0A0D0EUW0-F1
#
_entry.id   AF-A0A0D0EUW0-F1
#
_cell.length_a   1.000
_cell.length_b   1.000
_cell.length_c   1.000
_cell.angle_alpha   90.00
_cell.angle_beta   90.00
_cell.angle_gamma   90.00
#
_symmetry.space_group_name_H-M   'P 1'
#
loop_
_entity.id
_entity.type
_entity.pdbx_description
1 polymer ?
#
loop_
_entity_poly.entity_id
_entity_poly.type
_entity_poly.pdbx_seq_one_letter_code
_entity_poly.pdbx_strand_id
1 'polypeptide(L)'
;MQIENQKPTHHDVMPAVANFLSNLWLEGEFREQPDHLTKIFEALLETEIGNDLDFRTKMIGCIKTSKMLAKALEPFSDQQIAQACNKIISA
;
A
#
# COMPACT_ATOMS: atom_id res chain seq x y z
N MET A 1 -30.53 -12.65 5.17
CA MET A 1 -29.40 -11.75 5.44
C MET A 1 -28.13 -12.56 5.33
N GLN A 2 -27.28 -12.27 4.35
CA GLN A 2 -25.88 -12.68 4.43
C GLN A 2 -25.18 -11.71 5.40
N ILE A 3 -24.41 -12.25 6.34
CA ILE A 3 -23.61 -11.48 7.30
C ILE A 3 -22.35 -11.01 6.55
N GLU A 4 -22.00 -9.72 6.56
CA GLU A 4 -20.80 -9.20 5.89
C GLU A 4 -19.51 -9.91 6.36
N ASN A 5 -18.50 -10.01 5.48
CA ASN A 5 -17.20 -10.67 5.69
C ASN A 5 -17.23 -12.21 5.82
N GLN A 6 -17.91 -12.90 4.89
CA GLN A 6 -18.08 -14.36 4.81
C GLN A 6 -16.79 -15.21 4.57
N LYS A 7 -15.62 -14.78 5.03
CA LYS A 7 -14.47 -15.70 5.22
C LYS A 7 -14.50 -16.22 6.66
N PRO A 8 -14.36 -17.53 6.91
CA PRO A 8 -14.92 -18.15 8.11
C PRO A 8 -14.15 -17.86 9.39
N THR A 9 -12.87 -17.44 9.32
CA THR A 9 -12.02 -17.32 10.50
C THR A 9 -10.96 -16.23 10.38
N HIS A 10 -10.55 -15.65 11.52
CA HIS A 10 -9.40 -14.75 11.62
C HIS A 10 -8.10 -15.33 11.04
N HIS A 11 -8.01 -16.66 10.90
CA HIS A 11 -6.84 -17.35 10.36
C HIS A 11 -6.57 -17.01 8.88
N ASP A 12 -7.59 -16.68 8.09
CA ASP A 12 -7.42 -16.38 6.65
C ASP A 12 -6.96 -14.95 6.36
N VAL A 13 -6.96 -14.07 7.38
CA VAL A 13 -6.62 -12.65 7.21
C VAL A 13 -5.13 -12.48 6.95
N MET A 14 -4.27 -13.15 7.72
CA MET A 14 -2.81 -13.00 7.58
C MET A 14 -2.29 -13.55 6.24
N PRO A 15 -2.72 -14.73 5.74
CA PRO A 15 -2.40 -15.19 4.39
C PRO A 15 -2.88 -14.22 3.30
N ALA A 16 -4.06 -13.62 3.46
CA ALA A 16 -4.56 -12.63 2.50
C ALA A 16 -3.71 -11.34 2.50
N VAL A 17 -3.31 -10.85 3.68
CA VAL A 17 -2.42 -9.68 3.83
C VAL A 17 -1.03 -9.98 3.27
N ALA A 18 -0.48 -11.16 3.51
CA ALA A 18 0.82 -11.58 2.99
C ALA A 18 0.81 -11.70 1.46
N ASN A 19 -0.24 -12.28 0.87
CA ASN A 19 -0.41 -12.31 -0.59
C ASN A 19 -0.52 -10.90 -1.18
N PHE A 20 -1.35 -10.04 -0.57
CA PHE A 20 -1.49 -8.65 -1.02
C PHE A 20 -0.15 -7.92 -0.97
N LEU A 21 0.56 -8.01 0.15
CA LEU A 21 1.85 -7.34 0.32
C LEU A 21 2.90 -7.86 -0.66
N SER A 22 2.97 -9.18 -0.85
CA SER A 22 3.90 -9.80 -1.80
C SER A 22 3.68 -9.26 -3.22
N ASN A 23 2.44 -9.26 -3.70
CA ASN A 23 2.10 -8.76 -5.03
C ASN A 23 2.38 -7.25 -5.13
N LEU A 24 1.97 -6.48 -4.13
CA LEU A 24 2.17 -5.04 -4.11
C LEU A 24 3.64 -4.66 -4.14
N TRP A 25 4.48 -5.32 -3.34
CA TRP A 25 5.86 -4.93 -3.10
C TRP A 25 6.86 -5.56 -4.07
N LEU A 26 6.65 -6.80 -4.49
CA LEU A 26 7.61 -7.56 -5.31
C LEU A 26 7.26 -7.58 -6.80
N GLU A 27 5.98 -7.61 -7.14
CA GLU A 27 5.52 -7.59 -8.53
C GLU A 27 5.16 -6.17 -9.00
N GLY A 28 4.77 -5.30 -8.07
CA GLY A 28 4.47 -3.90 -8.35
C GLY A 28 5.66 -2.96 -8.14
N GLU A 29 5.55 -1.75 -8.70
CA GLU A 29 6.50 -0.65 -8.48
C GLU A 29 6.18 0.17 -7.21
N PHE A 30 5.61 -0.48 -6.18
CA PHE A 30 5.10 0.22 -5.00
C PHE A 30 6.19 0.96 -4.23
N ARG A 31 7.43 0.46 -4.26
CA ARG A 31 8.57 1.11 -3.62
C ARG A 31 8.79 2.54 -4.13
N GLU A 32 8.55 2.76 -5.42
CA GLU A 32 8.71 4.06 -6.08
C GLU A 32 7.41 4.87 -6.08
N GLN A 33 6.27 4.24 -5.79
CA GLN A 33 4.96 4.88 -5.81
C GLN A 33 4.90 6.14 -4.93
N PRO A 34 5.51 6.22 -3.72
CA PRO A 34 5.54 7.48 -2.97
C PRO A 34 6.16 8.65 -3.73
N ASP A 35 7.22 8.41 -4.50
CA ASP A 35 7.91 9.44 -5.27
C ASP A 35 7.13 9.80 -6.54
N HIS A 36 6.55 8.79 -7.22
CA HIS A 36 5.65 9.01 -8.36
C HIS A 36 4.43 9.83 -7.97
N LEU A 37 3.76 9.48 -6.86
CA LEU A 37 2.63 10.24 -6.33
C LEU A 37 3.02 11.65 -5.93
N THR A 38 4.20 11.84 -5.34
CA THR A 38 4.69 13.18 -4.98
C THR A 38 4.83 14.05 -6.24
N LYS A 39 5.48 13.55 -7.29
CA LYS A 39 5.64 14.28 -8.57
C LYS A 39 4.31 14.60 -9.23
N ILE A 40 3.37 13.65 -9.24
CA ILE A 40 2.04 13.85 -9.82
C ILE A 40 1.31 14.94 -9.04
N PHE A 41 1.33 14.90 -7.71
CA PHE A 41 0.61 15.87 -6.90
C PHE A 41 1.26 17.25 -6.93
N GLU A 42 2.59 17.36 -7.00
CA GLU A 42 3.28 18.62 -7.26
C GLU A 42 2.80 19.26 -8.58
N ALA A 43 2.70 18.47 -9.66
CA ALA A 43 2.16 18.97 -10.92
C ALA A 43 0.68 19.38 -10.83
N LEU A 44 -0.14 18.67 -10.05
CA LEU A 44 -1.55 19.02 -9.86
C LEU A 44 -1.74 20.29 -9.03
N LEU A 45 -0.84 20.59 -8.10
CA LEU A 45 -0.92 21.80 -7.27
C LEU A 45 -0.79 23.09 -8.09
N GLU A 46 -0.19 23.02 -9.28
CA GLU A 46 -0.07 24.14 -10.23
C GLU A 46 -1.35 24.37 -11.06
N THR A 47 -2.39 23.56 -10.88
CA THR A 47 -3.66 23.64 -11.61
C THR A 47 -4.78 24.22 -10.74
N GLU A 48 -5.91 24.62 -11.35
CA GLU A 48 -7.09 25.05 -10.60
C GLU A 48 -7.64 23.95 -9.66
N ILE A 49 -7.55 22.68 -10.07
CA ILE A 49 -7.90 21.52 -9.23
C ILE A 49 -7.02 21.48 -7.97
N GLY A 50 -5.77 21.91 -8.12
CA GLY A 50 -4.84 22.09 -7.03
C GLY A 50 -5.34 23.05 -5.97
N ASN A 51 -6.29 23.96 -6.23
CA ASN A 51 -6.83 24.89 -5.22
C ASN A 51 -7.94 24.28 -4.35
N ASP A 52 -8.46 23.12 -4.72
CA ASP A 52 -9.48 22.44 -3.93
C ASP A 52 -8.86 21.79 -2.68
N LEU A 53 -9.33 22.24 -1.52
CA LEU A 53 -8.82 21.79 -0.22
C LEU A 53 -9.09 20.30 0.05
N ASP A 54 -10.27 19.79 -0.34
CA ASP A 54 -10.64 18.39 -0.15
C ASP A 54 -9.74 17.48 -1.00
N PHE A 55 -9.47 17.88 -2.25
CA PHE A 55 -8.49 17.20 -3.10
C PHE A 55 -7.09 17.22 -2.49
N ARG A 56 -6.61 18.36 -1.98
CA ARG A 56 -5.32 18.44 -1.29
C ARG A 56 -5.24 17.49 -0.10
N THR A 57 -6.28 17.45 0.73
CA THR A 57 -6.32 16.55 1.89
C THR A 57 -6.25 15.08 1.47
N LYS A 58 -6.98 14.68 0.42
CA LYS A 58 -6.92 13.32 -0.13
C LYS A 58 -5.54 12.98 -0.70
N MET A 59 -4.94 13.89 -1.46
CA MET A 59 -3.58 13.74 -1.99
C MET A 59 -2.55 13.50 -0.87
N ILE A 60 -2.60 14.31 0.19
CA ILE A 60 -1.72 14.14 1.36
C ILE A 60 -1.96 12.79 2.04
N GLY A 61 -3.22 12.36 2.18
CA GLY A 61 -3.57 11.05 2.72
C GLY A 61 -2.96 9.90 1.92
N CYS A 62 -3.06 9.93 0.60
CA CYS A 62 -2.49 8.92 -0.30
C CYS A 62 -0.96 8.86 -0.19
N ILE A 63 -0.27 10.01 -0.24
CA ILE A 63 1.19 10.05 -0.07
C ILE A 63 1.58 9.49 1.30
N LYS A 64 0.91 9.94 2.37
CA LYS A 64 1.26 9.57 3.74
C LYS A 64 1.19 8.07 3.95
N THR A 65 0.09 7.43 3.55
CA THR A 65 -0.09 5.98 3.68
C THR A 65 0.94 5.21 2.86
N SER A 66 1.23 5.67 1.64
CA SER A 66 2.23 5.03 0.77
C SER A 66 3.64 5.13 1.36
N LYS A 67 4.03 6.31 1.86
CA LYS A 67 5.31 6.53 2.57
C LYS A 67 5.41 5.70 3.84
N MET A 68 4.32 5.54 4.58
CA MET A 68 4.31 4.71 5.79
C MET A 68 4.60 3.24 5.47
N LEU A 69 3.95 2.68 4.45
CA LEU A 69 4.21 1.30 4.05
C LEU A 69 5.65 1.13 3.52
N ALA A 70 6.10 2.05 2.66
CA ALA A 70 7.46 2.00 2.14
C ALA A 70 8.52 2.06 3.24
N LYS A 71 8.34 2.97 4.20
CA LYS A 71 9.24 3.12 5.35
C LYS A 71 9.20 1.92 6.30
N ALA A 72 8.05 1.26 6.45
CA ALA A 72 7.95 0.07 7.28
C ALA A 72 8.77 -1.10 6.72
N LEU A 73 8.95 -1.15 5.40
CA LEU A 73 9.63 -2.23 4.69
C LEU A 73 11.07 -1.90 4.29
N GLU A 74 11.44 -0.61 4.28
CA GLU A 74 12.78 -0.09 3.99
C GLU A 74 13.93 -0.85 4.69
N PRO A 75 13.81 -1.31 5.95
CA PRO A 75 14.91 -2.04 6.61
C PRO A 75 15.16 -3.46 6.08
N PHE A 76 14.28 -4.00 5.24
CA PHE A 76 14.31 -5.39 4.79
C PHE A 76 14.63 -5.48 3.31
N SER A 77 15.37 -6.52 2.90
CA SER A 77 15.55 -6.83 1.49
C SER A 77 14.30 -7.49 0.91
N ASP A 78 14.13 -7.38 -0.41
CA ASP A 78 13.02 -8.02 -1.13
C ASP A 78 13.00 -9.54 -0.89
N GLN A 79 14.16 -10.17 -0.76
CA GLN A 79 14.27 -11.59 -0.42
C GLN A 79 13.74 -11.89 0.99
N GLN A 80 14.02 -11.06 1.99
CA GLN A 80 13.52 -11.22 3.34
C GLN A 80 12.00 -11.05 3.39
N ILE A 81 11.47 -10.06 2.66
CA ILE A 81 10.03 -9.80 2.55
C ILE A 81 9.32 -10.98 1.87
N ALA A 82 9.85 -11.48 0.74
CA ALA A 82 9.32 -12.64 0.03
C ALA A 82 9.28 -13.89 0.91
N GLN A 83 10.38 -14.17 1.63
CA GLN A 83 10.45 -15.30 2.54
C GLN A 83 9.44 -15.20 3.68
N ALA A 84 9.25 -14.00 4.25
CA ALA A 84 8.26 -13.77 5.30
C ALA A 84 6.83 -13.99 4.78
N CYS A 85 6.50 -13.44 3.60
CA CYS A 85 5.18 -13.62 3.00
C CYS A 85 4.90 -15.08 2.69
N ASN A 86 5.84 -15.80 2.06
CA ASN A 86 5.69 -17.22 1.73
C ASN A 86 5.48 -18.10 2.97
N LYS A 87 6.15 -17.80 4.08
CA LYS A 87 5.95 -18.51 5.36
C LYS A 87 4.53 -18.32 5.90
N ILE A 88 3.96 -17.12 5.81
CA ILE A 88 2.60 -16.84 6.30
C ILE A 88 1.55 -17.47 5.38
N ILE A 89 1.79 -17.47 4.07
CA ILE A 89 0.86 -18.06 3.09
C ILE A 89 0.81 -19.59 3.20
N SER A 90 1.94 -20.22 3.55
CA SER A 90 2.06 -21.68 3.63
C SER A 90 1.80 -22.26 5.03
N ALA A 91 1.48 -21.41 6.00
CA ALA A 91 1.19 -21.79 7.40
C ALA A 91 -0.29 -22.11 7.59
#